data_AF-A0A1F7JH88-F1
#
_entry.id   AF-A0A1F7JH88-F1
#
_cell.length_a   1.000
_cell.length_b   1.000
_cell.length_c   1.000
_cell.angle_alpha   90.00
_cell.angle_beta   90.00
_cell.angle_gamma   90.00
#
_symmetry.space_group_name_H-M   'P 1'
#
loop_
_entity.id
_entity.type
_entity.pdbx_description
1 polymer ?
#
loop_
_entity_poly.entity_id
_entity_poly.type
_entity_poly.pdbx_seq_one_letter_code
_entity_poly.pdbx_strand_id
1 'polypeptide(L)'
;MTPPTVLPQEEWLRILTKGMITIPKSWRDQLGFKEGKMIKAKKVLDQIIIEPIEKPVRYRLYSQKELEQFIKDDTLPVNLRKKIDKKLGKNKS
;
A
#
# COMPACT_ATOMS: atom_id res chain seq x y z
N MET A 1 25.23 10.68 -24.60
CA MET A 1 25.43 10.78 -23.15
C MET A 1 24.05 10.74 -22.50
N THR A 2 23.72 9.63 -21.83
CA THR A 2 22.52 9.55 -20.98
C THR A 2 22.82 10.22 -19.63
N PRO A 3 21.90 11.02 -19.06
CA PRO A 3 22.10 11.59 -17.74
C PRO A 3 22.16 10.46 -16.70
N PRO A 4 23.03 10.57 -15.67
CA PRO A 4 23.06 9.60 -14.59
C PRO A 4 21.73 9.62 -13.85
N THR A 5 21.03 8.49 -13.84
CA THR A 5 19.84 8.28 -13.02
C THR A 5 20.28 8.30 -11.55
N VAL A 6 20.16 9.45 -10.90
CA VAL A 6 20.34 9.57 -9.45
C VAL A 6 19.22 8.78 -8.79
N LEU A 7 19.55 7.59 -8.31
CA LEU A 7 18.62 6.80 -7.52
C LEU A 7 18.37 7.58 -6.22
N PRO A 8 17.11 7.91 -5.92
CA PRO A 8 16.81 8.64 -4.71
C PRO A 8 17.20 7.82 -3.49
N GLN A 9 17.99 8.42 -2.59
CA GLN A 9 18.32 7.79 -1.32
C GLN A 9 17.08 7.85 -0.41
N GLU A 10 16.57 6.67 -0.07
CA GLU A 10 15.43 6.47 0.81
C GLU A 10 15.89 5.86 2.13
N GLU A 11 15.50 6.45 3.24
CA GLU A 11 15.83 5.98 4.59
C GLU A 11 14.59 5.96 5.49
N TRP A 12 14.57 5.02 6.44
CA TRP A 12 13.55 4.95 7.47
C TRP A 12 14.06 5.66 8.73
N LEU A 13 13.37 6.71 9.16
CA LEU A 13 13.79 7.53 10.30
C LEU A 13 12.82 7.37 11.48
N ARG A 14 13.36 7.45 12.71
CA ARG A 14 12.58 7.47 13.94
C ARG A 14 12.29 8.89 14.37
N ILE A 15 11.04 9.18 14.69
CA ILE A 15 10.66 10.45 15.30
C ILE A 15 11.10 10.45 16.77
N LEU A 16 12.02 11.35 17.12
CA LEU A 16 12.51 11.57 18.47
C LEU A 16 11.82 12.77 19.12
N THR A 17 11.67 12.78 20.45
CA THR A 17 11.06 13.88 21.24
C THR A 17 11.82 15.20 21.10
N LYS A 18 13.15 15.12 21.05
CA LYS A 18 14.07 16.26 20.93
C LYS A 18 14.81 16.20 19.59
N GLY A 19 14.04 16.28 18.51
CA GLY A 19 14.61 16.32 17.16
C GLY A 19 15.41 17.62 16.91
N MET A 20 16.42 17.56 16.05
CA MET A 20 17.16 18.75 15.59
C MET A 20 16.36 19.63 14.61
N ILE A 21 15.26 19.10 14.05
CA ILE A 21 14.36 19.81 13.14
C ILE A 21 13.00 19.95 13.81
N THR A 22 12.50 21.18 13.90
CA THR A 22 11.19 21.47 14.48
C THR A 22 10.12 21.53 13.39
N ILE A 23 9.10 20.68 13.50
CA ILE A 23 7.93 20.69 12.63
C ILE A 23 6.75 21.32 13.40
N PRO A 24 6.01 22.28 12.80
CA PRO A 24 4.82 22.86 13.41
C PRO A 24 3.84 21.79 13.90
N LYS A 25 3.23 22.02 15.07
CA LYS A 25 2.34 21.03 15.71
C LYS A 25 1.19 20.61 14.79
N SER A 26 0.54 21.56 14.12
CA SER A 26 -0.58 21.27 13.22
C SER A 26 -0.21 20.31 12.09
N TRP A 27 1.00 20.43 11.53
CA TRP A 27 1.47 19.52 10.47
C TRP A 27 1.78 18.14 11.01
N ARG A 28 2.37 18.06 12.22
CA ARG A 28 2.61 16.78 12.89
C ARG A 28 1.31 16.02 13.13
N ASP A 29 0.28 16.71 13.60
CA ASP A 29 -1.03 16.12 13.88
C ASP A 29 -1.72 15.66 12.58
N GLN A 30 -1.69 16.48 11.52
CA GLN A 30 -2.27 16.14 10.21
C GLN A 30 -1.57 14.96 9.52
N LEU A 31 -0.24 14.91 9.58
CA LEU A 31 0.56 13.85 8.97
C LEU A 31 0.71 12.62 9.88
N GLY A 32 0.14 12.65 11.09
CA GLY A 32 0.20 11.54 12.04
C GLY A 32 1.61 11.28 12.59
N PHE A 33 2.49 12.27 12.57
CA PHE A 33 3.86 12.19 13.08
C PHE A 33 3.86 12.19 14.61
N LYS A 34 3.89 10.98 15.19
CA LYS A 34 3.97 10.77 16.64
C LYS A 34 5.37 10.33 17.03
N GLU A 35 5.75 10.67 18.25
CA GLU A 35 7.00 10.22 18.83
C GLU A 35 7.13 8.70 18.82
N GLY A 36 8.32 8.20 18.53
CA GLY A 36 8.60 6.77 18.44
C GLY A 36 8.11 6.10 17.16
N LYS A 37 7.30 6.76 16.33
CA LYS A 37 6.91 6.23 15.01
C LYS A 37 8.06 6.34 14.00
N MET A 38 8.01 5.44 13.04
CA MET A 38 8.85 5.44 11.86
C MET A 38 8.22 6.31 10.77
N ILE A 39 9.05 6.96 9.97
CA ILE A 39 8.69 7.74 8.78
C ILE A 39 9.65 7.40 7.65
N LYS A 40 9.20 7.57 6.41
CA LYS A 40 10.05 7.44 5.24
C LYS A 40 10.60 8.80 4.86
N ALA A 41 11.91 8.93 4.77
CA ALA A 41 12.56 10.14 4.28
C ALA A 41 13.28 9.84 2.98
N LYS A 42 13.22 10.78 2.04
CA LYS A 42 13.83 10.66 0.73
C LYS A 42 14.54 11.95 0.39
N LYS A 43 15.83 11.86 0.07
CA LYS A 43 16.59 13.01 -0.43
C LYS A 43 16.45 13.09 -1.95
N VAL A 44 15.91 14.20 -2.43
CA VAL A 44 15.76 14.49 -3.87
C VAL A 44 16.38 15.84 -4.14
N LEU A 45 17.55 15.85 -4.80
CA LEU A 45 18.32 17.07 -5.07
C LEU A 45 18.58 17.86 -3.77
N ASP A 46 18.00 19.06 -3.66
CA ASP A 46 18.12 19.97 -2.51
C ASP A 46 16.92 19.88 -1.54
N GLN A 47 16.09 18.84 -1.67
CA GLN A 47 14.88 18.67 -0.86
C GLN A 47 14.91 17.36 -0.08
N ILE A 48 14.30 17.38 1.11
CA ILE A 48 13.98 16.19 1.90
C ILE A 48 12.46 16.03 1.88
N ILE A 49 12.01 14.92 1.31
CA ILE A 49 10.59 14.54 1.30
C ILE A 49 10.38 13.57 2.45
N ILE A 50 9.46 13.90 3.36
CA ILE A 50 9.11 13.06 4.50
C ILE A 50 7.67 12.59 4.33
N GLU A 51 7.47 11.28 4.30
CA GLU A 51 6.16 10.65 4.16
C GLU A 51 5.81 9.79 5.39
N PRO A 52 4.55 9.84 5.86
CA PRO A 52 4.07 8.87 6.83
C PRO A 52 3.98 7.48 6.20
N ILE A 53 4.29 6.46 7.00
CA ILE A 53 4.18 5.05 6.60
C ILE A 53 2.71 4.64 6.50
N GLU A 54 1.94 5.07 7.48
CA GLU A 54 0.50 4.82 7.59
C GLU A 54 -0.23 5.89 6.77
N LYS A 55 -0.42 5.62 5.47
CA LYS A 55 -1.40 6.37 4.70
C LYS A 55 -2.79 5.87 5.13
N PRO A 56 -3.75 6.76 5.49
CA PRO A 56 -5.11 6.33 5.78
C PRO A 56 -5.72 5.77 4.48
N VAL A 57 -5.59 4.47 4.30
CA VAL A 57 -6.21 3.75 3.20
C VAL A 57 -7.70 3.64 3.50
N ARG A 58 -8.52 4.05 2.54
CA ARG A 58 -9.96 3.90 2.62
C ARG A 58 -10.29 2.41 2.45
N TYR A 59 -10.40 1.70 3.56
CA TYR A 59 -10.94 0.35 3.55
C TYR A 59 -12.45 0.42 3.33
N ARG A 60 -12.94 -0.34 2.34
CA ARG A 60 -14.38 -0.57 2.19
C ARG A 60 -14.76 -1.69 3.15
N LEU A 61 -15.71 -1.41 4.04
CA LEU A 61 -16.35 -2.43 4.86
C LEU A 61 -17.51 -3.03 4.05
N TYR A 62 -17.54 -4.35 3.94
CA TYR A 62 -18.63 -5.06 3.29
C TYR A 62 -19.64 -5.52 4.33
N SER A 63 -20.92 -5.35 4.02
CA SER A 63 -22.00 -5.96 4.78
C SER A 63 -22.08 -7.48 4.51
N GLN A 64 -22.69 -8.22 5.43
CA GLN A 64 -22.90 -9.66 5.28
C GLN A 64 -23.65 -9.99 3.97
N LYS A 65 -24.62 -9.16 3.58
CA LYS A 65 -25.39 -9.31 2.34
C LYS A 65 -24.52 -9.11 1.09
N GLU A 66 -23.63 -8.12 1.10
CA GLU A 66 -22.68 -7.92 0.00
C GLU A 66 -21.75 -9.13 -0.14
N LEU A 67 -21.28 -9.68 0.98
CA LEU A 67 -20.41 -10.85 0.98
C LEU A 67 -21.09 -12.09 0.36
N GLU A 68 -22.35 -12.34 0.71
CA GLU A 68 -23.15 -13.44 0.15
C GLU A 68 -23.36 -13.28 -1.37
N GLN A 69 -23.60 -12.05 -1.81
CA GLN A 69 -23.74 -11.73 -3.23
C GLN A 69 -22.43 -11.97 -3.99
N PHE A 70 -21.27 -11.58 -3.43
CA PHE A 70 -19.97 -11.86 -4.03
C PHE A 70 -19.71 -13.36 -4.19
N ILE A 71 -20.02 -14.17 -3.17
CA ILE A 71 -19.83 -15.63 -3.23
C ILE A 71 -20.70 -16.25 -4.34
N LYS A 72 -21.93 -15.75 -4.47
CA LYS A 72 -22.86 -16.20 -5.51
C LYS A 72 -22.36 -15.84 -6.91
N ASP A 73 -21.86 -14.61 -7.09
CA ASP A 73 -21.39 -14.10 -8.38
C ASP A 73 -20.04 -14.72 -8.78
N ASP A 74 -19.21 -15.12 -7.82
CA ASP A 74 -17.94 -15.82 -8.04
C ASP A 74 -18.12 -17.30 -8.42
N THR A 75 -19.35 -17.82 -8.36
CA THR A 75 -19.65 -19.20 -8.74
C THR A 75 -19.66 -19.35 -10.27
N LEU A 76 -18.75 -20.18 -10.80
CA LEU A 76 -18.66 -20.42 -12.24
C LEU A 76 -19.94 -21.07 -12.81
N PRO A 77 -20.42 -20.62 -13.99
CA PRO A 77 -21.54 -21.26 -14.67
C PRO A 77 -21.24 -22.73 -14.98
N VAL A 78 -22.25 -23.61 -14.80
CA VAL A 78 -22.12 -25.06 -14.97
C VAL A 78 -21.52 -25.46 -16.33
N ASN A 79 -21.85 -24.71 -17.38
CA ASN A 79 -21.33 -24.93 -18.75
C ASN A 79 -19.84 -24.59 -18.89
N LEU A 80 -19.36 -23.58 -18.15
CA LEU A 80 -17.95 -23.21 -18.12
C LEU A 80 -17.16 -24.23 -17.28
N ARG A 81 -17.70 -24.64 -16.13
CA ARG A 81 -17.12 -25.66 -15.26
C ARG A 81 -16.85 -26.97 -16.00
N LYS A 82 -17.86 -27.49 -16.72
CA LYS A 82 -17.73 -28.71 -17.56
C LYS A 82 -16.66 -28.57 -18.66
N LYS A 83 -16.49 -27.38 -19.25
CA LYS A 83 -15.44 -27.12 -20.26
C LYS A 83 -14.04 -27.08 -19.64
N ILE A 84 -13.92 -26.53 -18.43
CA ILE A 84 -12.66 -26.49 -17.67
C ILE A 84 -12.28 -27.90 -17.22
N ASP A 85 -13.22 -28.68 -16.67
CA ASP A 85 -12.98 -30.08 -16.27
C ASP A 85 -12.55 -30.94 -17.46
N LYS A 86 -13.19 -30.76 -18.63
CA LYS A 86 -12.82 -31.46 -19.87
C LYS A 86 -11.44 -31.06 -20.41
N LYS A 87 -10.99 -29.82 -20.17
CA LYS A 87 -9.64 -29.36 -20.56
C LYS A 87 -8.57 -29.78 -19.55
N LEU A 88 -8.84 -29.74 -18.25
CA LEU A 88 -7.91 -30.19 -17.20
C LEU A 88 -7.70 -31.71 -17.23
N GLY A 89 -8.76 -32.50 -17.50
CA GLY A 89 -8.65 -33.96 -17.64
C GLY A 89 -7.86 -34.41 -18.88
N LYS A 90 -7.71 -33.55 -19.90
CA LYS A 90 -6.96 -33.85 -21.13
C LYS A 90 -5.44 -33.63 -21.00
N ASN A 91 -4.97 -32.88 -20.01
CA ASN A 91 -3.54 -32.59 -19.79
C ASN A 91 -2.87 -33.57 -18.79
N LYS A 92 -3.57 -34.64 -18.37
CA LYS A 92 -3.00 -35.79 -17.65
C LYS A 92 -2.91 -37.00 -18.59
N SER A 93 -2.06 -36.93 -19.60
CA SER A 93 -1.54 -38.08 -20.37
C SER A 93 -0.24 -37.67 -21.05
#